data_AF-A0A842XCZ6-F1
#
_entry.id   AF-A0A842XCZ6-F1
#
_cell.length_a   1.000
_cell.length_b   1.000
_cell.length_c   1.000
_cell.angle_alpha   90.00
_cell.angle_beta   90.00
_cell.angle_gamma   90.00
#
_symmetry.space_group_name_H-M   'P 1'
#
loop_
_entity.id
_entity.type
_entity.pdbx_description
1 polymer ?
#
loop_
_entity_poly.entity_id
_entity_poly.type
_entity_poly.pdbx_seq_one_letter_code
_entity_poly.pdbx_strand_id
1 'polypeptide(L)'
;MKREKKPERLFKIVDKVLKQIFGEPATLFIYKHLEEKHSLKREDIANELEIFTEGLEKYLGDSGTLVVLATLFNKSSELRLRKVEEREFLEQLKELKRISYR
;
A
#
# COMPACT_ATOMS: atom_id res chain seq x y z
N MET A 1 -8.78 21.38 15.81
CA MET A 1 -8.55 20.33 14.80
C MET A 1 -7.16 19.76 14.96
N LYS A 2 -7.00 18.51 15.43
CA LYS A 2 -5.69 17.85 15.46
C LYS A 2 -5.28 17.55 14.02
N ARG A 3 -4.05 17.89 13.62
CA ARG A 3 -3.49 17.49 12.33
C ARG A 3 -3.28 15.97 12.38
N GLU A 4 -3.89 15.23 11.46
CA GLU A 4 -3.62 13.79 11.27
C GLU A 4 -2.13 13.56 11.01
N LYS A 5 -1.60 12.46 11.57
CA LYS A 5 -0.17 12.11 11.41
C LYS A 5 0.06 11.54 10.00
N LYS A 6 1.25 11.78 9.43
CA LYS A 6 1.73 11.25 8.12
C LYS A 6 1.29 9.80 7.83
N PRO A 7 1.59 8.81 8.71
CA PRO A 7 1.25 7.40 8.44
C PRO A 7 -0.26 7.16 8.32
N GLU A 8 -1.08 7.88 9.08
CA GLU A 8 -2.54 7.71 9.05
C GLU A 8 -3.13 8.10 7.68
N ARG A 9 -2.58 9.13 7.03
CA ARG A 9 -3.07 9.58 5.71
C ARG A 9 -2.69 8.64 4.59
N LEU A 10 -1.44 8.19 4.58
CA LEU A 10 -0.94 7.25 3.58
C LEU A 10 -1.60 5.89 3.75
N PHE A 11 -1.78 5.43 4.98
CA PHE A 11 -2.55 4.22 5.28
C PHE A 11 -3.98 4.30 4.73
N LYS A 12 -4.68 5.43 4.88
CA LYS A 12 -6.03 5.60 4.29
C LYS A 12 -6.06 5.43 2.78
N ILE A 13 -5.00 5.82 2.07
CA ILE A 13 -4.89 5.58 0.62
C ILE A 13 -4.76 4.08 0.36
N VAL A 14 -3.92 3.39 1.13
CA VAL A 14 -3.74 1.94 1.03
C VAL A 14 -5.03 1.18 1.31
N ASP A 15 -5.68 1.47 2.44
CA ASP A 15 -6.96 0.87 2.85
C ASP A 15 -8.05 1.10 1.80
N LYS A 16 -8.14 2.32 1.26
CA LYS A 16 -9.09 2.61 0.20
C LYS A 16 -8.84 1.79 -1.06
N VAL A 17 -7.59 1.61 -1.47
CA VAL A 17 -7.25 0.83 -2.67
C VAL A 17 -7.53 -0.66 -2.46
N LEU A 18 -7.13 -1.23 -1.33
CA LEU A 18 -7.41 -2.64 -1.02
C LEU A 18 -8.92 -2.90 -0.99
N LYS A 19 -9.70 -2.04 -0.34
CA LYS A 19 -11.17 -2.14 -0.31
C LYS A 19 -11.80 -1.93 -1.68
N GLN A 20 -11.23 -1.09 -2.53
CA GLN A 20 -11.72 -0.90 -3.90
C GLN A 20 -11.52 -2.16 -4.75
N ILE A 21 -10.40 -2.86 -4.58
CA ILE A 21 -10.07 -4.05 -5.39
C ILE A 21 -10.78 -5.30 -4.83
N PHE A 22 -10.75 -5.50 -3.52
CA PHE A 22 -11.13 -6.76 -2.89
C PHE A 22 -12.42 -6.67 -2.05
N GLY A 23 -12.91 -5.46 -1.78
CA GLY A 23 -13.98 -5.23 -0.80
C GLY A 23 -13.48 -5.31 0.65
N GLU A 24 -14.35 -4.92 1.59
CA GLU A 24 -14.00 -4.87 3.02
C GLU A 24 -13.63 -6.24 3.62
N PRO A 25 -14.40 -7.33 3.39
CA PRO A 25 -14.11 -8.61 4.04
C PRO A 25 -12.74 -9.17 3.64
N ALA A 26 -12.43 -9.18 2.34
CA ALA A 26 -11.16 -9.70 1.83
C ALA A 26 -9.98 -8.81 2.24
N THR A 27 -10.16 -7.50 2.34
CA THR A 27 -9.13 -6.59 2.85
C THR A 27 -8.73 -6.94 4.29
N LEU A 28 -9.68 -7.33 5.15
CA LEU A 28 -9.37 -7.76 6.51
C LEU A 28 -8.53 -9.05 6.53
N PHE A 29 -8.78 -9.99 5.63
CA PHE A 29 -7.96 -11.20 5.51
C PHE A 29 -6.54 -10.89 5.03
N ILE A 30 -6.37 -9.92 4.12
CA ILE A 30 -5.05 -9.44 3.70
C ILE A 30 -4.30 -8.85 4.90
N TYR A 31 -4.94 -7.97 5.68
CA TYR A 31 -4.29 -7.41 6.88
C TYR A 31 -3.92 -8.47 7.90
N LYS A 32 -4.81 -9.43 8.14
CA LYS A 32 -4.52 -10.55 9.02
C LYS A 32 -3.33 -11.37 8.52
N HIS A 33 -3.25 -11.65 7.22
CA HIS A 33 -2.12 -12.36 6.63
C HIS A 33 -0.80 -11.60 6.82
N LEU A 34 -0.78 -10.29 6.52
CA LEU A 34 0.39 -9.43 6.69
C LEU A 34 0.85 -9.38 8.15
N GLU A 35 -0.08 -9.27 9.09
CA GLU A 35 0.23 -9.26 10.51
C GLU A 35 0.78 -10.61 10.99
N GLU A 36 0.12 -11.72 10.63
CA GLU A 36 0.48 -13.06 11.11
C GLU A 36 1.74 -13.63 10.45
N LYS A 37 1.98 -13.30 9.17
CA LYS A 37 3.07 -13.92 8.38
C LYS A 37 4.25 -12.99 8.14
N HIS A 38 4.05 -11.68 8.23
CA HIS A 38 5.07 -10.68 7.98
C HIS A 38 5.29 -9.73 9.15
N SER A 39 4.60 -9.92 10.28
CA SER A 39 4.64 -9.02 11.45
C SER A 39 4.32 -7.57 11.10
N LEU A 40 3.59 -7.33 10.00
CA LEU A 40 3.28 -6.01 9.49
C LEU A 40 1.87 -5.61 9.89
N LYS A 41 1.77 -4.65 10.81
CA LYS A 41 0.48 -4.07 11.20
C LYS A 41 -0.01 -3.10 10.14
N ARG A 42 -1.33 -2.97 10.03
CA ARG A 42 -1.97 -2.13 9.02
C ARG A 42 -1.52 -0.66 9.11
N GLU A 43 -1.35 -0.12 10.32
CA GLU A 43 -0.87 1.25 10.57
C GLU A 43 0.57 1.51 10.09
N ASP A 44 1.38 0.45 9.96
CA ASP A 44 2.79 0.54 9.60
C ASP A 44 3.03 0.34 8.09
N ILE A 45 2.03 -0.16 7.35
CA ILE A 45 2.13 -0.45 5.90
C ILE A 45 2.67 0.74 5.10
N ALA A 46 2.24 1.96 5.43
CA ALA A 46 2.68 3.15 4.72
C ALA A 46 4.17 3.47 4.87
N ASN A 47 4.83 2.93 5.91
CA ASN A 47 6.25 3.12 6.16
C ASN A 47 7.08 1.89 5.72
N GLU A 48 6.46 0.71 5.71
CA GLU A 48 7.11 -0.57 5.43
C GLU A 48 6.62 -1.17 4.09
N LEU A 49 6.69 -0.39 3.02
CA LEU A 49 6.15 -0.76 1.70
C LEU A 49 6.84 -1.98 1.07
N GLU A 50 8.11 -2.24 1.41
CA GLU A 50 8.83 -3.43 0.95
C GLU A 50 8.23 -4.70 1.56
N ILE A 51 8.05 -4.72 2.89
CA ILE A 51 7.42 -5.84 3.61
C ILE A 51 5.97 -6.02 3.14
N PHE A 52 5.26 -4.93 2.91
CA PHE A 52 3.91 -4.96 2.35
C PHE A 52 3.88 -5.63 0.96
N THR A 53 4.80 -5.25 0.08
CA THR A 53 4.86 -5.78 -1.29
C THR A 53 5.21 -7.26 -1.27
N GLU A 54 6.23 -7.67 -0.51
CA GLU A 54 6.59 -9.08 -0.34
C GLU A 54 5.42 -9.90 0.22
N GLY A 55 4.70 -9.36 1.20
CA GLY A 55 3.55 -10.03 1.79
C GLY A 55 2.36 -10.14 0.83
N LEU A 56 2.13 -9.13 -0.01
CA LEU A 56 1.14 -9.23 -1.07
C LEU A 56 1.54 -10.25 -2.14
N GLU A 57 2.82 -10.31 -2.53
CA GLU A 57 3.31 -11.29 -3.51
C GLU A 57 3.09 -12.71 -3.02
N LYS A 58 3.38 -12.98 -1.73
CA LYS A 58 3.11 -14.30 -1.13
C LYS A 58 1.61 -14.63 -1.02
N TYR A 59 0.74 -13.62 -0.91
CA TYR A 59 -0.71 -13.84 -0.74
C TYR A 59 -1.48 -13.90 -2.07
N LEU A 60 -1.11 -13.06 -3.04
CA LEU A 60 -1.83 -12.82 -4.29
C LEU A 60 -1.04 -13.24 -5.55
N GLY A 61 0.24 -13.54 -5.40
CA GLY A 61 1.18 -13.67 -6.51
C GLY A 61 1.55 -12.32 -7.13
N ASP A 62 2.54 -12.36 -8.02
CA ASP A 62 3.14 -11.16 -8.64
C ASP A 62 2.11 -10.33 -9.41
N SER A 63 1.26 -11.00 -10.20
CA SER A 63 0.24 -10.33 -11.01
C SER A 63 -0.80 -9.61 -10.15
N GLY A 64 -1.25 -10.22 -9.05
CA GLY A 64 -2.18 -9.59 -8.11
C GLY A 64 -1.53 -8.40 -7.41
N THR A 65 -0.28 -8.53 -7.03
CA THR A 65 0.48 -7.44 -6.38
C THR A 65 0.71 -6.26 -7.31
N LEU A 66 1.04 -6.53 -8.58
CA LEU A 66 1.18 -5.50 -9.61
C LEU A 66 -0.11 -4.69 -9.79
N VAL A 67 -1.29 -5.32 -9.76
CA VAL A 67 -2.57 -4.60 -9.82
C VAL A 67 -2.73 -3.67 -8.63
N VAL A 68 -2.41 -4.13 -7.42
CA VAL A 68 -2.50 -3.30 -6.20
C VAL A 68 -1.53 -2.12 -6.27
N LEU A 69 -0.26 -2.35 -6.60
CA LEU A 69 0.75 -1.28 -6.75
C LEU A 69 0.37 -0.31 -7.88
N ALA A 70 -0.20 -0.82 -8.98
CA ALA A 70 -0.73 -0.02 -10.07
C ALA A 70 -1.79 0.97 -9.62
N THR A 71 -2.80 0.46 -8.93
CA THR A 71 -3.90 1.26 -8.41
C THR A 71 -3.43 2.24 -7.32
N LEU A 72 -2.54 1.81 -6.42
CA LEU A 72 -1.96 2.68 -5.38
C LEU A 72 -1.22 3.88 -5.98
N PHE A 73 -0.36 3.64 -6.96
CA PHE A 73 0.39 4.70 -7.63
C PHE A 73 -0.52 5.69 -8.35
N ASN A 74 -1.53 5.20 -9.09
CA ASN A 74 -2.47 6.05 -9.81
C ASN A 74 -3.30 6.90 -8.83
N LYS A 75 -3.84 6.28 -7.77
CA LYS A 75 -4.63 6.99 -6.75
C LYS A 75 -3.81 8.04 -6.02
N SER A 76 -2.57 7.71 -5.68
CA SER A 76 -1.65 8.62 -5.01
C SER A 76 -1.30 9.80 -5.92
N SER A 77 -1.05 9.56 -7.21
CA SER A 77 -0.74 10.61 -8.18
C SER A 77 -1.92 11.57 -8.41
N GLU A 78 -3.15 11.06 -8.47
CA GLU A 78 -4.38 11.86 -8.62
C GLU A 78 -4.63 12.82 -7.45
N LEU A 79 -4.21 12.44 -6.24
CA LEU A 79 -4.47 13.21 -5.02
C LEU A 79 -3.66 14.52 -4.95
N ARG A 80 -2.90 14.87 -6.00
CA ARG A 80 -2.01 16.05 -6.07
C ARG A 80 -1.25 16.23 -4.77
N LEU A 81 -0.65 15.13 -4.32
CA LEU A 81 0.10 15.03 -3.08
C LEU A 81 1.19 16.13 -3.05
N ARG A 82 0.99 17.14 -2.19
CA ARG A 82 1.79 18.38 -2.18
C ARG A 82 2.95 18.34 -1.20
N LYS A 83 2.97 17.37 -0.29
CA LYS A 83 4.00 17.28 0.76
C LYS A 83 5.19 16.44 0.26
N VAL A 84 6.40 16.80 0.71
CA VAL A 84 7.65 16.05 0.39
C VAL A 84 7.51 14.58 0.72
N GLU A 85 6.93 14.27 1.88
CA GLU A 85 6.68 12.91 2.39
C GLU A 85 5.77 12.06 1.49
N GLU A 86 4.83 12.70 0.81
CA GLU A 86 3.92 12.02 -0.10
C GLU A 86 4.58 11.78 -1.47
N ARG A 87 5.61 12.57 -1.81
CA ARG A 87 6.49 12.32 -2.96
C ARG A 87 7.42 11.13 -2.70
N GLU A 88 7.98 11.00 -1.50
CA GLU A 88 8.79 9.83 -1.11
C GLU A 88 7.99 8.53 -1.28
N PHE A 89 6.75 8.51 -0.79
CA PHE A 89 5.83 7.39 -0.96
C PHE A 89 5.56 7.07 -2.44
N LEU A 90 5.35 8.09 -3.27
CA LEU A 90 5.16 7.93 -4.72
C LEU A 90 6.40 7.37 -5.42
N GLU A 91 7.60 7.84 -5.06
CA GLU A 91 8.86 7.34 -5.63
C GLU A 91 9.11 5.89 -5.22
N GLN A 92 8.84 5.52 -3.95
CA GLN A 92 8.93 4.13 -3.49
C GLN A 92 7.99 3.21 -4.29
N LEU A 93 6.72 3.60 -4.48
CA LEU A 93 5.77 2.83 -5.31
C LEU A 93 6.23 2.69 -6.76
N LYS A 94 6.87 3.73 -7.31
CA LYS A 94 7.40 3.72 -8.67
C LYS A 94 8.57 2.77 -8.83
N GLU A 95 9.49 2.73 -7.85
CA GLU A 95 10.62 1.80 -7.87
C GLU A 95 10.16 0.35 -7.69
N LEU A 96 9.23 0.08 -6.75
CA LEU A 96 8.68 -1.27 -6.53
C LEU A 96 8.03 -1.82 -7.80
N LYS A 97 7.22 -1.01 -8.48
CA LYS A 97 6.66 -1.39 -9.79
C LYS A 97 7.75 -1.78 -10.79
N ARG A 98 8.82 -1.00 -10.89
CA ARG A 98 9.89 -1.23 -11.87
C ARG A 98 10.63 -2.55 -11.63
N ILE A 99 10.79 -2.94 -10.38
CA ILE A 99 11.44 -4.19 -10.00
C ILE A 99 10.54 -5.39 -10.34
N SER A 100 9.24 -5.31 -10.06
CA SER A 100 8.29 -6.40 -10.37
C SER A 100 8.02 -6.65 -11.87
N TYR A 101 8.60 -5.86 -12.79
CA TYR A 101 8.56 -6.10 -14.25
C TYR A 101 9.82 -6.78 -14.81
N ARG A 102 10.82 -7.10 -13.97
CA ARG A 102 12.05 -7.83 -14.36
C ARG A 102 11.90 -9.32 -14.12
#